data_AF-A0A2S1H2I3-F1
#
_entry.id   AF-A0A2S1H2I3-F1
#
_cell.length_a   1.000
_cell.length_b   1.000
_cell.length_c   1.000
_cell.angle_alpha   90.00
_cell.angle_beta   90.00
_cell.angle_gamma   90.00
#
_symmetry.space_group_name_H-M   'P 1'
#
loop_
_entity.id
_entity.type
_entity.pdbx_description
1 polymer ?
#
loop_
_entity_poly.entity_id
_entity_poly.type
_entity_poly.pdbx_seq_one_letter_code
_entity_poly.pdbx_strand_id
1 'polypeptide(L)'
;MNKQTLFMLSCEDHELFKQVLEQHHMLIPLIYEPKEMASIVSKQLKDIFFAVYKNSDELFIYPELSFLHSFRTILIENVMRCAVVKQYGYKLHGNATRSFCFAIYLTNFIADCLTDYLEQHPEYKAEFRLFISHANTDLEGLFNETFKKIQTYPKEIMVANSNVVKYFTSLMSSEEQFFEKGLKEAYHQSSALCDQVYFDASAISNGLKTDKSRSS
;
A
#
# COMPACT_ATOMS: atom_id res chain seq x y z
N MET A 1 -14.72 7.21 -10.50
CA MET A 1 -13.88 7.49 -9.32
C MET A 1 -13.61 6.18 -8.60
N ASN A 2 -12.35 5.77 -8.49
CA ASN A 2 -11.99 4.54 -7.76
C ASN A 2 -11.91 4.90 -6.26
N LYS A 3 -13.07 4.93 -5.59
CA LYS A 3 -13.31 5.50 -4.24
C LYS A 3 -12.68 4.73 -3.07
N GLN A 4 -11.88 3.71 -3.33
CA GLN A 4 -11.48 2.73 -2.31
C GLN A 4 -10.06 2.95 -1.76
N THR A 5 -9.56 4.18 -1.73
CA THR A 5 -8.31 4.52 -1.02
C THR A 5 -8.58 4.84 0.44
N LEU A 6 -7.57 4.67 1.30
CA LEU A 6 -7.67 5.06 2.71
C LEU A 6 -7.81 6.57 2.85
N PHE A 7 -7.11 7.29 1.98
CA PHE A 7 -7.08 8.74 1.95
C PHE A 7 -8.13 9.30 1.02
N MET A 8 -8.68 10.45 1.40
CA MET A 8 -9.38 11.35 0.49
C MET A 8 -8.34 11.92 -0.47
N LEU A 9 -8.50 11.59 -1.75
CA LEU A 9 -7.58 11.98 -2.81
C LEU A 9 -8.25 12.93 -3.79
N SER A 10 -7.49 13.92 -4.26
CA SER A 10 -7.96 14.82 -5.33
C SER A 10 -8.01 14.09 -6.67
N CYS A 11 -8.72 14.64 -7.66
CA CYS A 11 -8.67 14.12 -9.03
C CYS A 11 -7.24 14.08 -9.58
N GLU A 12 -6.42 15.07 -9.24
CA GLU A 12 -5.01 15.15 -9.64
C GLU A 12 -4.20 13.97 -9.08
N ASP A 13 -4.46 13.57 -7.83
CA ASP A 13 -3.82 12.41 -7.21
C ASP A 13 -4.19 11.10 -7.91
N HIS A 14 -5.47 10.95 -8.28
CA HIS A 14 -5.92 9.79 -9.04
C HIS A 14 -5.21 9.69 -10.40
N GLU A 15 -5.06 10.80 -11.11
CA GLU A 15 -4.34 10.84 -12.39
C GLU A 15 -2.83 10.64 -12.21
N LEU A 16 -2.22 11.21 -11.17
CA LEU A 16 -0.82 10.96 -10.83
C LEU A 16 -0.55 9.47 -10.66
N PHE A 17 -1.35 8.78 -9.84
CA PHE A 17 -1.13 7.35 -9.60
C PHE A 17 -1.33 6.53 -10.89
N LYS A 18 -2.27 6.91 -11.74
CA LYS A 18 -2.48 6.28 -13.04
C LYS A 18 -1.26 6.46 -13.95
N GLN A 19 -0.71 7.67 -14.03
CA GLN A 19 0.50 7.95 -14.81
C GLN A 19 1.70 7.15 -14.29
N VAL A 20 1.85 7.01 -12.97
CA VAL A 20 2.88 6.18 -12.35
C VAL A 20 2.75 4.71 -12.78
N LEU A 21 1.54 4.16 -12.77
CA LEU A 21 1.28 2.79 -13.24
C LEU A 21 1.62 2.61 -14.73
N GLU A 22 1.28 3.59 -15.57
CA GLU A 22 1.58 3.56 -17.02
C GLU A 22 3.09 3.64 -17.27
N GLN A 23 3.79 4.56 -16.59
CA GLN A 23 5.23 4.75 -16.72
C GLN A 23 6.04 3.57 -16.20
N HIS A 24 5.54 2.89 -15.17
CA HIS A 24 6.20 1.77 -14.51
C HIS A 24 5.48 0.43 -14.73
N HIS A 25 4.77 0.27 -15.85
CA HIS A 25 4.01 -0.94 -16.15
C HIS A 25 4.85 -2.23 -16.12
N MET A 26 6.14 -2.12 -16.45
CA MET A 26 7.11 -3.23 -16.36
C MET A 26 7.36 -3.72 -14.93
N LEU A 27 7.02 -2.92 -13.92
CA LEU A 27 7.13 -3.28 -12.50
C LEU A 27 5.86 -3.91 -11.96
N ILE A 28 4.72 -3.82 -12.66
CA ILE A 28 3.45 -4.41 -12.25
C ILE A 28 3.57 -5.93 -12.00
N PRO A 29 4.31 -6.72 -12.81
CA PRO A 29 4.51 -8.14 -12.53
C PRO A 29 5.25 -8.45 -11.22
N LEU A 30 5.93 -7.47 -10.61
CA LEU A 30 6.56 -7.64 -9.30
C LEU A 30 5.54 -7.56 -8.15
N ILE A 31 4.31 -7.11 -8.41
CA ILE A 31 3.25 -7.06 -7.39
C ILE A 31 2.76 -8.49 -7.17
N TYR A 32 3.06 -9.03 -6.00
CA TYR A 32 2.62 -10.36 -5.60
C TYR A 32 1.19 -10.27 -5.06
N GLU A 33 0.25 -10.86 -5.79
CA GLU A 33 -1.16 -10.93 -5.39
C GLU A 33 -1.57 -12.39 -5.17
N PRO A 34 -1.46 -12.91 -3.93
CA PRO A 34 -2.16 -14.14 -3.58
C PRO A 34 -3.63 -14.00 -3.97
N LYS A 35 -4.24 -15.02 -4.59
CA LYS A 35 -5.65 -14.96 -5.03
C LYS A 35 -6.59 -14.54 -3.91
N GLU A 36 -6.30 -14.95 -2.68
CA GLU A 36 -7.10 -14.60 -1.50
C GLU A 36 -6.87 -13.15 -1.05
N MET A 37 -5.78 -12.49 -1.43
CA MET A 37 -5.36 -11.15 -0.95
C MET A 37 -5.43 -10.04 -2.00
N ALA A 38 -5.67 -10.34 -3.27
CA ALA A 38 -5.57 -9.41 -4.40
C ALA A 38 -6.35 -8.08 -4.20
N SER A 39 -7.54 -8.17 -3.57
CA SER A 39 -8.38 -6.98 -3.31
C SER A 39 -7.83 -6.07 -2.20
N ILE A 40 -6.96 -6.57 -1.33
CA ILE A 40 -6.26 -5.81 -0.28
C ILE A 40 -4.94 -5.28 -0.84
N VAL A 41 -4.16 -6.11 -1.54
CA VAL A 41 -2.84 -5.78 -2.08
C VAL A 41 -2.89 -4.54 -2.97
N SER A 42 -3.76 -4.53 -3.98
CA SER A 42 -3.90 -3.39 -4.91
C SER A 42 -4.28 -2.07 -4.21
N LYS A 43 -5.12 -2.14 -3.18
CA LYS A 43 -5.52 -0.98 -2.37
C LYS A 43 -4.43 -0.52 -1.42
N GLN A 44 -3.69 -1.46 -0.86
CA GLN A 44 -2.61 -1.22 0.08
C GLN A 44 -1.41 -0.57 -0.62
N LEU A 45 -1.10 -1.01 -1.84
CA LEU A 45 -0.09 -0.41 -2.71
C LEU A 45 -0.33 1.09 -2.89
N LYS A 46 -1.57 1.46 -3.23
CA LYS A 46 -1.93 2.86 -3.44
C LYS A 46 -1.83 3.70 -2.16
N ASP A 47 -2.25 3.15 -1.02
CA ASP A 47 -2.11 3.88 0.26
C ASP A 47 -0.65 4.07 0.64
N ILE A 48 0.16 3.01 0.55
CA ILE A 48 1.59 3.10 0.89
C ILE A 48 2.27 4.13 0.00
N PHE A 49 1.97 4.10 -1.31
CA PHE A 49 2.49 5.09 -2.26
C PHE A 49 2.20 6.52 -1.78
N PHE A 50 0.94 6.86 -1.49
CA PHE A 50 0.59 8.22 -1.07
C PHE A 50 1.15 8.56 0.31
N ALA A 51 1.18 7.61 1.24
CA ALA A 51 1.73 7.80 2.59
C ALA A 51 3.22 8.19 2.58
N VAL A 52 4.01 7.66 1.64
CA VAL A 52 5.44 7.99 1.52
C VAL A 52 5.74 9.08 0.50
N TYR A 53 4.86 9.28 -0.49
CA TYR A 53 5.02 10.30 -1.52
C TYR A 53 4.66 11.70 -1.02
N LYS A 54 3.56 11.83 -0.26
CA LYS A 54 3.04 13.10 0.26
C LYS A 54 3.49 13.39 1.68
N ASN A 55 3.30 14.64 2.12
CA ASN A 55 3.40 14.96 3.55
C ASN A 55 2.19 14.40 4.30
N SER A 56 2.37 14.04 5.58
CA SER A 56 1.29 13.56 6.44
C SER A 56 0.12 14.54 6.51
N ASP A 57 0.41 15.84 6.44
CA ASP A 57 -0.55 16.92 6.60
C ASP A 57 -1.44 17.09 5.36
N GLU A 58 -1.08 16.42 4.24
CA GLU A 58 -1.81 16.43 2.98
C GLU A 58 -2.75 15.22 2.84
N LEU A 59 -2.77 14.32 3.83
CA LEU A 59 -3.50 13.05 3.78
C LEU A 59 -4.63 13.03 4.82
N PHE A 60 -5.87 13.13 4.33
CA PHE A 60 -7.05 13.03 5.18
C PHE A 60 -7.62 11.61 5.11
N ILE A 61 -7.58 10.88 6.23
CA ILE A 61 -8.22 9.56 6.33
C ILE A 61 -9.73 9.77 6.40
N TYR A 62 -10.47 9.08 5.52
CA TYR A 62 -11.92 9.11 5.50
C TYR A 62 -12.47 7.70 5.79
N PRO A 63 -12.80 7.39 7.07
CA PRO A 63 -13.19 6.03 7.50
C PRO A 63 -14.40 5.46 6.75
N GLU A 64 -15.24 6.34 6.21
CA GLU A 64 -16.48 6.01 5.51
C GLU A 64 -16.26 5.42 4.11
N LEU A 65 -15.03 5.41 3.58
CA LEU A 65 -14.74 4.91 2.23
C LEU A 65 -14.36 3.43 2.17
N SER A 66 -14.11 2.78 3.30
CA SER A 66 -13.66 1.39 3.28
C SER A 66 -13.93 0.64 4.57
N PHE A 67 -14.47 -0.57 4.46
CA PHE A 67 -14.57 -1.51 5.58
C PHE A 67 -13.18 -1.88 6.13
N LEU A 68 -12.15 -1.80 5.29
CA LEU A 68 -10.76 -2.04 5.67
C LEU A 68 -10.10 -0.83 6.35
N HIS A 69 -10.80 0.29 6.57
CA HIS A 69 -10.14 1.54 6.99
C HIS A 69 -9.35 1.34 8.30
N SER A 70 -9.86 0.61 9.29
CA SER A 70 -9.19 0.44 10.58
C SER A 70 -7.89 -0.34 10.43
N PHE A 71 -7.95 -1.46 9.69
CA PHE A 71 -6.78 -2.28 9.37
C PHE A 71 -5.73 -1.49 8.58
N ARG A 72 -6.15 -0.82 7.48
CA ARG A 72 -5.26 -0.04 6.61
C ARG A 72 -4.65 1.15 7.34
N THR A 73 -5.41 1.83 8.22
CA THR A 73 -4.92 2.93 9.06
C THR A 73 -3.83 2.44 9.99
N ILE A 74 -4.09 1.39 10.76
CA ILE A 74 -3.12 0.85 11.71
C ILE A 74 -1.87 0.39 10.97
N LEU A 75 -2.03 -0.26 9.82
CA LEU A 75 -0.91 -0.72 9.03
C LEU A 75 -0.04 0.46 8.55
N ILE A 76 -0.66 1.48 7.95
CA ILE A 76 0.07 2.67 7.49
C ILE A 76 0.71 3.41 8.66
N GLU A 77 0.00 3.62 9.77
CA GLU A 77 0.56 4.29 10.95
C GLU A 77 1.80 3.58 11.47
N ASN A 78 1.79 2.25 11.53
CA ASN A 78 2.95 1.49 11.99
C ASN A 78 4.11 1.56 10.99
N VAL A 79 3.83 1.45 9.69
CA VAL A 79 4.84 1.67 8.63
C VAL A 79 5.49 3.04 8.80
N MET A 80 4.69 4.10 8.93
CA MET A 80 5.19 5.48 9.05
C MET A 80 5.90 5.74 10.39
N ARG A 81 5.60 4.96 11.44
CA ARG A 81 6.30 5.03 12.73
C ARG A 81 7.65 4.33 12.73
N CYS A 82 7.88 3.38 11.82
CA CYS A 82 9.12 2.61 11.75
C CYS A 82 10.34 3.53 11.55
N ALA A 83 11.43 3.24 12.27
CA ALA A 83 12.66 4.02 12.20
C ALA A 83 13.25 4.06 10.78
N VAL A 84 13.13 2.97 10.01
CA VAL A 84 13.57 2.90 8.60
C VAL A 84 12.82 3.93 7.75
N VAL A 85 11.49 3.99 7.87
CA VAL A 85 10.68 4.95 7.10
C VAL A 85 10.95 6.38 7.54
N LYS A 86 11.13 6.63 8.85
CA LYS A 86 11.56 7.95 9.34
C LYS A 86 12.96 8.33 8.84
N GLN A 87 13.88 7.38 8.78
CA GLN A 87 15.26 7.59 8.36
C GLN A 87 15.37 7.84 6.85
N TYR A 88 14.61 7.13 6.03
CA TYR A 88 14.75 7.16 4.57
C TYR A 88 13.58 7.82 3.84
N GLY A 89 12.49 8.16 4.53
CA GLY A 89 11.28 8.73 3.95
C GLY A 89 11.52 10.01 3.16
N TYR A 90 12.52 10.81 3.54
CA TYR A 90 12.91 12.01 2.79
C TYR A 90 13.40 11.73 1.36
N LYS A 91 13.86 10.51 1.06
CA LYS A 91 14.26 10.09 -0.30
C LYS A 91 13.09 9.59 -1.13
N LEU A 92 11.99 9.23 -0.47
CA LEU A 92 10.75 8.78 -1.11
C LEU A 92 9.85 9.99 -1.40
N HIS A 93 9.77 10.91 -0.45
CA HIS A 93 8.93 12.10 -0.51
C HIS A 93 9.14 12.90 -1.81
N GLY A 94 8.03 13.21 -2.50
CA GLY A 94 8.02 13.93 -3.77
C GLY A 94 8.60 13.17 -4.97
N ASN A 95 9.16 11.96 -4.79
CA ASN A 95 9.69 11.15 -5.87
C ASN A 95 8.75 9.97 -6.17
N ALA A 96 8.00 10.09 -7.27
CA ALA A 96 6.97 9.12 -7.63
C ALA A 96 7.55 7.72 -7.92
N THR A 97 8.65 7.62 -8.65
CA THR A 97 9.30 6.33 -8.97
C THR A 97 9.80 5.63 -7.72
N ARG A 98 10.53 6.34 -6.85
CA ARG A 98 11.04 5.75 -5.59
C ARG A 98 9.91 5.36 -4.66
N SER A 99 8.89 6.21 -4.53
CA SER A 99 7.69 5.92 -3.74
C SER A 99 6.96 4.69 -4.25
N PHE A 100 6.83 4.54 -5.58
CA PHE A 100 6.15 3.40 -6.19
C PHE A 100 6.93 2.09 -6.01
N CYS A 101 8.23 2.10 -6.28
CA CYS A 101 9.08 0.93 -6.04
C CYS A 101 9.03 0.49 -4.57
N PHE A 102 9.15 1.44 -3.63
CA PHE A 102 9.03 1.15 -2.21
C PHE A 102 7.67 0.57 -1.86
N ALA A 103 6.60 1.14 -2.41
CA ALA A 103 5.24 0.67 -2.18
C ALA A 103 5.03 -0.77 -2.68
N ILE A 104 5.59 -1.16 -3.83
CA ILE A 104 5.52 -2.55 -4.33
C ILE A 104 6.15 -3.51 -3.32
N TYR A 105 7.41 -3.28 -2.96
CA TYR A 105 8.14 -4.20 -2.08
C TYR A 105 7.53 -4.28 -0.69
N LEU A 106 7.08 -3.16 -0.14
CA LEU A 106 6.42 -3.16 1.15
C LEU A 106 5.06 -3.86 1.10
N THR A 107 4.29 -3.68 0.02
CA THR A 107 3.01 -4.37 -0.13
C THR A 107 3.21 -5.88 -0.21
N ASN A 108 4.21 -6.35 -0.95
CA ASN A 108 4.55 -7.77 -1.02
C ASN A 108 4.95 -8.31 0.36
N PHE A 109 5.85 -7.60 1.06
CA PHE A 109 6.28 -8.00 2.40
C PHE A 109 5.10 -8.13 3.38
N ILE A 110 4.16 -7.17 3.34
CA ILE A 110 2.93 -7.24 4.16
C ILE A 110 2.08 -8.45 3.77
N ALA A 111 1.92 -8.72 2.47
CA ALA A 111 1.15 -9.85 1.98
C ALA A 111 1.75 -11.19 2.43
N ASP A 112 3.07 -11.31 2.40
CA ASP A 112 3.81 -12.48 2.88
C ASP A 112 3.61 -12.66 4.39
N CYS A 113 3.80 -11.59 5.18
CA CYS A 113 3.58 -11.62 6.63
C CYS A 113 2.16 -12.08 6.99
N LEU A 114 1.15 -11.56 6.28
CA LEU A 114 -0.25 -11.94 6.49
C LEU A 114 -0.49 -13.41 6.11
N THR A 115 0.11 -13.87 5.02
CA THR A 115 -0.02 -15.26 4.56
C THR A 115 0.61 -16.22 5.56
N ASP A 116 1.86 -15.98 5.94
CA ASP A 116 2.59 -16.80 6.92
C ASP A 116 1.88 -16.85 8.26
N TYR A 117 1.36 -15.71 8.74
CA TYR A 117 0.60 -15.65 9.99
C TYR A 117 -0.69 -16.48 9.91
N LEU A 118 -1.45 -16.36 8.82
CA LEU A 118 -2.67 -17.15 8.64
C LEU A 118 -2.39 -18.64 8.49
N GLU A 119 -1.23 -19.02 7.96
CA GLU A 119 -0.78 -20.41 7.93
C GLU A 119 -0.46 -20.95 9.32
N GLN A 120 0.19 -20.15 10.17
CA GLN A 120 0.49 -20.49 11.56
C GLN A 120 -0.74 -20.49 12.46
N HIS A 121 -1.76 -19.70 12.10
CA HIS A 121 -3.01 -19.53 12.86
C HIS A 121 -4.25 -19.86 12.00
N PRO A 122 -4.45 -21.13 11.61
CA PRO A 122 -5.52 -21.54 10.73
C PRO A 122 -6.93 -21.24 11.28
N GLU A 123 -7.07 -21.10 12.60
CA GLU A 123 -8.31 -20.70 13.27
C GLU A 123 -8.86 -19.34 12.79
N TYR A 124 -7.99 -18.44 12.33
CA TYR A 124 -8.37 -17.09 11.88
C TYR A 124 -8.68 -17.01 10.38
N LYS A 125 -8.40 -18.07 9.59
CA LYS A 125 -8.60 -18.06 8.13
C LYS A 125 -10.04 -17.76 7.72
N ALA A 126 -11.02 -18.28 8.46
CA ALA A 126 -12.44 -18.06 8.15
C ALA A 126 -12.85 -16.59 8.36
N GLU A 127 -12.43 -15.99 9.47
CA GLU A 127 -12.69 -14.59 9.79
C GLU A 127 -11.98 -13.67 8.79
N PHE A 128 -10.75 -14.00 8.43
CA PHE A 128 -9.96 -13.26 7.46
C PHE A 128 -10.57 -13.32 6.04
N ARG A 129 -11.06 -14.49 5.61
CA ARG A 129 -11.79 -14.61 4.33
C ARG A 129 -13.10 -13.82 4.32
N LEU A 130 -13.84 -13.82 5.43
CA LEU A 130 -15.05 -13.02 5.58
C LEU A 130 -14.72 -11.51 5.52
N PHE A 131 -13.62 -11.11 6.12
CA PHE A 131 -13.12 -9.73 6.08
C PHE A 131 -12.76 -9.30 4.64
N ILE A 132 -12.00 -10.12 3.91
CA ILE A 132 -11.63 -9.82 2.51
C ILE A 132 -12.84 -9.78 1.59
N SER A 133 -13.83 -10.67 1.76
CA SER A 133 -14.98 -10.72 0.87
C SER A 133 -15.81 -9.42 0.90
N HIS A 134 -15.67 -8.62 1.95
CA HIS A 134 -16.29 -7.30 2.13
C HIS A 134 -15.31 -6.13 1.93
N ALA A 135 -14.08 -6.40 1.50
CA ALA A 135 -13.04 -5.38 1.26
C ALA A 135 -13.42 -4.34 0.21
N ASN A 136 -14.36 -4.67 -0.68
CA ASN A 136 -14.82 -3.82 -1.79
C ASN A 136 -16.17 -3.14 -1.50
N THR A 137 -16.76 -3.35 -0.32
CA THR A 137 -18.04 -2.73 0.02
C THR A 137 -17.83 -1.22 0.18
N ASP A 138 -18.55 -0.44 -0.61
CA ASP A 138 -18.66 1.02 -0.47
C ASP A 138 -19.60 1.32 0.71
N LEU A 139 -19.12 2.10 1.68
CA LEU A 139 -19.88 2.41 2.88
C LEU A 139 -20.54 3.78 2.82
N GLU A 140 -20.25 4.60 1.80
CA GLU A 140 -20.78 5.97 1.66
C GLU A 140 -22.31 5.99 1.69
N GLY A 141 -22.98 5.00 1.09
CA GLY A 141 -24.43 4.85 1.14
C GLY A 141 -25.03 4.51 2.51
N LEU A 142 -24.20 4.20 3.51
CA LEU A 142 -24.59 3.87 4.88
C LEU A 142 -24.34 5.04 5.86
N PHE A 143 -23.58 6.06 5.45
CA PHE A 143 -23.36 7.29 6.20
C PHE A 143 -24.34 8.36 5.69
N ASN A 144 -25.51 8.45 6.33
CA ASN A 144 -26.46 9.54 6.04
C ASN A 144 -25.90 10.85 6.61
N GLU A 145 -25.89 11.92 5.82
CA GLU A 145 -25.39 13.26 6.15
C GLU A 145 -25.86 13.84 7.50
N THR A 146 -26.95 13.29 8.07
CA THR A 146 -27.55 13.78 9.32
C THR A 146 -27.00 13.10 10.58
N PHE A 147 -26.45 11.89 10.48
CA PHE A 147 -26.03 11.11 11.65
C PHE A 147 -24.70 10.44 11.38
N LYS A 148 -23.63 10.95 12.00
CA LYS A 148 -22.34 10.27 12.19
C LYS A 148 -22.49 8.97 13.01
N LYS A 149 -23.38 8.06 12.62
CA LYS A 149 -23.66 6.77 13.25
C LYS A 149 -23.84 5.74 12.15
N ILE A 150 -22.82 4.90 12.04
CA ILE A 150 -22.80 3.64 11.31
C ILE A 150 -24.16 2.93 11.48
N GLN A 151 -24.91 2.74 10.39
CA GLN A 151 -25.99 1.75 10.39
C GLN A 151 -25.38 0.41 10.85
N THR A 152 -26.05 -0.26 11.78
CA THR A 152 -25.61 -1.52 12.40
C THR A 152 -25.11 -2.49 11.34
N TYR A 153 -23.79 -2.60 11.19
CA TYR A 153 -23.20 -3.68 10.41
C TYR A 153 -23.66 -5.01 10.99
N PRO A 154 -23.70 -6.07 10.17
CA PRO A 154 -23.71 -7.42 10.69
C PRO A 154 -22.59 -7.54 11.73
N LYS A 155 -22.98 -7.84 12.96
CA LYS A 155 -22.10 -7.91 14.13
C LYS A 155 -20.89 -8.80 13.84
N GLU A 156 -21.10 -9.84 13.04
CA GLU A 156 -20.13 -10.81 12.57
C GLU A 156 -18.98 -10.15 11.81
N ILE A 157 -19.27 -9.19 10.93
CA ILE A 157 -18.25 -8.52 10.11
C ILE A 157 -17.44 -7.54 10.97
N MET A 158 -18.08 -6.81 11.88
CA MET A 158 -17.39 -5.93 12.84
C MET A 158 -16.49 -6.70 13.79
N VAL A 159 -16.94 -7.87 14.26
CA VAL A 159 -16.11 -8.79 15.06
C VAL A 159 -14.93 -9.30 14.24
N ALA A 160 -15.14 -9.72 12.99
CA ALA A 160 -14.06 -10.15 12.11
C ALA A 160 -13.01 -9.06 11.90
N ASN A 161 -13.42 -7.82 11.60
CA ASN A 161 -12.49 -6.68 11.46
C ASN A 161 -11.72 -6.41 12.77
N SER A 162 -12.40 -6.41 13.93
CA SER A 162 -11.75 -6.21 15.22
C SER A 162 -10.71 -7.30 15.51
N ASN A 163 -11.03 -8.55 15.19
CA ASN A 163 -10.15 -9.69 15.37
C ASN A 163 -8.92 -9.55 14.46
N VAL A 164 -9.11 -9.29 13.16
CA VAL A 164 -8.01 -9.05 12.21
C VAL A 164 -7.11 -7.90 12.64
N VAL A 165 -7.68 -6.78 13.10
CA VAL A 165 -6.94 -5.63 13.62
C VAL A 165 -6.11 -6.00 14.86
N LYS A 166 -6.69 -6.73 15.81
CA LYS A 166 -5.99 -7.17 17.02
C LYS A 166 -4.84 -8.11 16.67
N TYR A 167 -5.06 -9.06 15.77
CA TYR A 167 -4.04 -10.00 15.32
C TYR A 167 -2.89 -9.26 14.65
N PHE A 168 -3.18 -8.33 13.74
CA PHE A 168 -2.15 -7.56 13.06
C PHE A 168 -1.37 -6.68 14.05
N THR A 169 -2.06 -6.01 14.96
CA THR A 169 -1.40 -5.20 16.00
C THR A 169 -0.49 -6.06 16.87
N SER A 170 -0.92 -7.29 17.20
CA SER A 170 -0.11 -8.24 17.96
C SER A 170 1.13 -8.65 17.18
N LEU A 171 0.99 -9.07 15.92
CA LEU A 171 2.10 -9.43 15.03
C LEU A 171 3.15 -8.32 14.98
N MET A 172 2.71 -7.09 14.72
CA MET A 172 3.57 -5.92 14.62
C MET A 172 4.31 -5.58 15.92
N SER A 173 3.69 -5.89 17.07
CA SER A 173 4.26 -5.62 18.39
C SER A 173 5.18 -6.73 18.87
N SER A 174 4.85 -8.00 18.59
CA SER A 174 5.66 -9.16 18.99
C SER A 174 6.91 -9.34 18.12
N GLU A 175 6.86 -8.82 16.89
CA GLU A 175 7.88 -9.01 15.87
C GLU A 175 8.44 -7.68 15.35
N GLU A 176 8.52 -6.66 16.21
CA GLU A 176 8.96 -5.30 15.82
C GLU A 176 10.29 -5.33 15.05
N GLN A 177 11.26 -6.14 15.49
CA GLN A 177 12.56 -6.30 14.82
C GLN A 177 12.46 -7.00 13.45
N PHE A 178 11.55 -7.96 13.30
CA PHE A 178 11.33 -8.64 12.01
C PHE A 178 10.62 -7.69 11.03
N PHE A 179 9.62 -6.95 11.51
CA PHE A 179 8.92 -5.95 10.70
C PHE A 179 9.85 -4.82 10.26
N GLU A 180 10.70 -4.32 11.16
CA GLU A 180 11.71 -3.32 10.83
C GLU A 180 12.76 -3.85 9.84
N LYS A 181 13.19 -5.10 10.00
CA LYS A 181 14.09 -5.76 9.05
C LYS A 181 13.47 -5.88 7.67
N GLY A 182 12.21 -6.31 7.58
CA GLY A 182 11.49 -6.42 6.30
C GLY A 182 11.30 -5.07 5.62
N LEU A 183 10.97 -4.02 6.39
CA LEU A 183 10.93 -2.65 5.87
C LEU A 183 12.27 -2.16 5.35
N LYS A 184 13.36 -2.51 6.04
CA LYS A 184 14.72 -2.19 5.60
C LYS A 184 15.07 -2.92 4.31
N GLU A 185 14.71 -4.19 4.19
CA GLU A 185 14.89 -4.97 2.97
C GLU A 185 14.07 -4.41 1.80
N ALA A 186 12.80 -4.08 2.02
CA ALA A 186 11.95 -3.43 1.03
C ALA A 186 12.56 -2.10 0.55
N TYR A 187 13.10 -1.30 1.47
CA TYR A 187 13.82 -0.08 1.10
C TYR A 187 15.07 -0.38 0.25
N HIS A 188 15.92 -1.33 0.66
CA HIS A 188 17.13 -1.66 -0.09
C HIS A 188 16.81 -2.20 -1.49
N GLN A 189 15.82 -3.09 -1.61
CA GLN A 189 15.38 -3.63 -2.89
C GLN A 189 14.80 -2.53 -3.78
N SER A 190 13.98 -1.62 -3.22
CA SER A 190 13.44 -0.49 -3.97
C SER A 190 14.54 0.45 -4.47
N SER A 191 15.56 0.73 -3.66
CA SER A 191 16.68 1.58 -4.06
C SER A 191 17.47 0.94 -5.19
N ALA A 192 17.78 -0.35 -5.08
CA ALA A 192 18.51 -1.07 -6.11
C ALA A 192 17.75 -1.10 -7.44
N LEU A 193 16.43 -1.34 -7.38
CA LEU A 193 15.56 -1.31 -8.55
C LEU A 193 15.49 0.09 -9.18
N CYS A 194 15.36 1.14 -8.38
CA CYS A 194 15.38 2.52 -8.88
C CYS A 194 16.70 2.83 -9.58
N ASP A 195 17.84 2.46 -8.99
CA ASP A 195 19.15 2.72 -9.57
C ASP A 195 19.30 2.00 -10.94
N GLN A 196 18.75 0.79 -11.09
CA GLN A 196 18.68 0.07 -12.37
C GLN A 196 17.76 0.77 -13.39
N VAL A 197 16.55 1.16 -12.98
CA VAL A 197 15.58 1.85 -13.86
C VAL A 197 16.13 3.18 -14.36
N TYR A 198 16.82 3.96 -13.52
CA TYR A 198 17.49 5.19 -13.93
C TYR A 198 18.70 4.93 -14.84
N PHE A 199 19.45 3.85 -14.59
CA PHE A 199 20.58 3.47 -15.43
C PHE A 199 20.12 3.13 -16.87
N ASP A 200 19.09 2.31 -17.02
CA ASP A 200 18.56 1.91 -18.33
C ASP A 200 17.95 3.10 -19.10
N ALA A 201 17.25 4.01 -18.42
CA ALA A 201 16.73 5.23 -19.04
C ALA A 201 17.86 6.16 -19.54
N SER A 202 18.97 6.24 -18.79
CA SER A 202 20.15 7.02 -19.17
C SER A 202 20.94 6.40 -20.34
N ALA A 203 21.02 5.07 -20.38
CA ALA A 203 21.66 4.34 -21.47
C ALA A 203 20.90 4.49 -22.80
N ILE A 204 19.56 4.46 -22.75
CA ILE A 204 18.68 4.72 -23.91
C ILE A 204 18.82 6.18 -24.37
N SER A 205 18.85 7.14 -23.45
CA SER A 205 19.06 8.57 -23.76
C SER A 205 20.41 8.85 -24.44
N ASN A 206 21.47 8.19 -23.96
CA ASN A 206 22.81 8.34 -24.51
C ASN A 206 22.99 7.59 -25.84
N GLY A 207 22.37 6.42 -26.02
CA GLY A 207 22.33 5.70 -27.30
C GLY A 207 21.65 6.49 -28.42
N LEU A 208 20.53 7.15 -28.10
CA LEU A 208 19.81 8.04 -29.04
C LEU A 208 20.60 9.31 -29.40
N LYS A 209 21.48 9.80 -28.53
CA LYS A 209 22.39 10.90 -28.84
C LYS A 209 23.54 10.46 -29.74
N THR A 210 24.08 9.26 -29.54
CA THR A 210 25.18 8.73 -30.38
C THR A 210 24.76 8.36 -31.80
N ASP A 211 23.49 7.97 -32.01
CA ASP A 211 22.97 7.69 -33.36
C ASP A 211 22.67 8.96 -34.17
N LYS A 212 22.31 10.07 -33.52
CA LYS A 212 22.18 11.37 -34.19
C LYS A 212 23.50 12.01 -34.59
N SER A 213 24.62 11.60 -33.98
CA SER A 213 25.98 12.03 -34.38
C SER A 213 26.63 11.16 -35.47
N ARG A 214 25.94 10.10 -35.93
CA ARG A 214 26.42 9.20 -37.00
C ARG A 214 25.69 9.40 -38.34
N SER A 215 24.81 10.39 -38.42
CA SER A 215 24.02 10.72 -39.61
C SER A 215 24.26 12.17 -40.08
N SER A 216 25.52 12.58 -40.11
CA SER A 216 26.00 13.83 -40.72
C SER A 216 27.31 13.59 -41.45
#